data_AF-A0A538U9N3-F1
#
_entry.id   AF-A0A538U9N3-F1
#
_cell.length_a   1.000
_cell.length_b   1.000
_cell.length_c   1.000
_cell.angle_alpha   90.00
_cell.angle_beta   90.00
_cell.angle_gamma   90.00
#
_symmetry.space_group_name_H-M   'P 1'
#
loop_
_entity.id
_entity.type
_entity.pdbx_description
1 polymer ?
#
loop_
_entity_poly.entity_id
_entity_poly.type
_entity_poly.pdbx_seq_one_letter_code
_entity_poly.pdbx_strand_id
1 'polypeptide(L)'
;MNLRHRLGRSNGGNAAAAPLLAPRAPEAEPDRYQQIKKQLHRELISKLDLNMLEGLDEGQRRAQVDHLARRLLVEAEIRLTRGDEERLITELLHDTFDLGPITPLLLDEEISDILVNTHRQVYVERLGRLELTSVAFRDEAHLRHIIDRIISRVGRRIDESTPLVDARLPDGSRVNAIIPPAALDGPILSIRRFRRRALSIEDLLELQSLSAETAQFLTGACRARLNLLITGG
;
A
#
# COMPACT_ATOMS: atom_id res chain seq x y z
N MET A 1 -8.41 -38.67 -26.02
CA MET A 1 -9.85 -39.05 -25.95
C MET A 1 -10.57 -37.90 -25.25
N ASN A 2 -11.34 -37.12 -26.02
CA ASN A 2 -11.75 -35.75 -25.67
C ASN A 2 -12.96 -35.68 -24.73
N LEU A 3 -12.89 -34.73 -23.79
CA LEU A 3 -13.88 -34.39 -22.76
C LEU A 3 -15.26 -33.92 -23.28
N ARG A 4 -15.45 -33.87 -24.61
CA ARG A 4 -16.68 -33.42 -25.29
C ARG A 4 -17.78 -34.48 -25.35
N HIS A 5 -17.51 -35.73 -24.99
CA HIS A 5 -18.50 -36.82 -25.03
C HIS A 5 -19.21 -37.08 -23.70
N ARG A 6 -18.87 -36.34 -22.64
CA ARG A 6 -19.43 -36.52 -21.29
C ARG A 6 -20.51 -35.51 -20.90
N LEU A 7 -20.81 -34.52 -21.73
CA LEU A 7 -21.79 -33.48 -21.42
C LEU A 7 -22.71 -33.27 -22.63
N GLY A 8 -23.73 -34.11 -22.72
CA GLY A 8 -24.74 -34.08 -23.76
C GLY A 8 -26.12 -34.50 -23.25
N ARG A 9 -26.91 -33.48 -22.87
CA ARG A 9 -28.39 -33.39 -22.83
C ARG A 9 -29.18 -34.14 -21.75
N SER A 10 -29.79 -33.35 -20.87
CA SER A 10 -31.23 -33.40 -20.59
C SER A 10 -31.76 -32.01 -20.18
N ASN A 11 -32.88 -31.63 -20.79
CA ASN A 11 -33.57 -30.34 -20.72
C ASN A 11 -34.41 -30.17 -19.44
N GLY A 12 -34.51 -28.91 -18.97
CA GLY A 12 -35.77 -28.25 -18.63
C GLY A 12 -36.34 -28.41 -17.21
N GLY A 13 -36.21 -27.36 -16.38
CA GLY A 13 -36.99 -27.20 -15.14
C GLY A 13 -36.54 -25.98 -14.31
N ASN A 14 -37.39 -24.97 -14.22
CA ASN A 14 -37.20 -23.64 -13.63
C ASN A 14 -36.93 -23.66 -12.11
N ALA A 15 -35.85 -23.01 -11.64
CA ALA A 15 -35.72 -22.50 -10.27
C ALA A 15 -34.66 -21.38 -10.22
N ALA A 16 -35.09 -20.19 -9.78
CA ALA A 16 -34.23 -19.05 -9.50
C ALA A 16 -33.30 -19.32 -8.30
N ALA A 17 -32.01 -18.99 -8.42
CA ALA A 17 -31.14 -18.63 -7.30
C ALA A 17 -29.82 -18.00 -7.81
N ALA A 18 -29.71 -16.69 -7.57
CA ALA A 18 -28.53 -15.82 -7.37
C ALA A 18 -27.15 -16.18 -7.99
N PRO A 19 -26.47 -15.22 -8.66
CA PRO A 19 -25.02 -15.26 -8.79
C PRO A 19 -24.40 -14.91 -7.42
N LEU A 20 -23.77 -15.89 -6.78
CA LEU A 20 -23.05 -15.72 -5.52
C LEU A 20 -21.62 -15.25 -5.77
N LEU A 21 -21.32 -14.07 -5.23
CA LEU A 21 -19.98 -13.55 -4.88
C LEU A 21 -19.10 -13.02 -6.04
N ALA A 22 -19.51 -11.89 -6.60
CA ALA A 22 -18.56 -10.80 -6.82
C ALA A 22 -18.97 -9.66 -5.86
N PRO A 23 -18.10 -9.16 -4.96
CA PRO A 23 -18.38 -7.87 -4.36
C PRO A 23 -18.40 -6.85 -5.50
N ARG A 24 -19.58 -6.32 -5.80
CA ARG A 24 -19.72 -5.10 -6.58
C ARG A 24 -18.84 -4.06 -5.91
N ALA A 25 -17.74 -3.70 -6.55
CA ALA A 25 -16.99 -2.51 -6.19
C ALA A 25 -17.99 -1.34 -6.12
N PRO A 26 -17.91 -0.46 -5.11
CA PRO A 26 -18.75 0.72 -5.07
C PRO A 26 -18.40 1.61 -6.27
N GLU A 27 -19.20 1.55 -7.34
CA GLU A 27 -19.08 2.41 -8.51
C GLU A 27 -19.72 3.78 -8.22
N ALA A 28 -19.01 4.83 -8.69
CA ALA A 28 -19.49 6.19 -8.98
C ALA A 28 -19.47 7.29 -7.89
N GLU A 29 -18.25 7.66 -7.49
CA GLU A 29 -17.72 9.01 -7.15
C GLU A 29 -16.16 9.14 -7.15
N PRO A 30 -15.31 8.13 -7.49
CA PRO A 30 -13.85 8.33 -7.53
C PRO A 30 -13.33 9.21 -8.68
N ASP A 31 -14.01 9.25 -9.83
CA ASP A 31 -13.40 9.75 -11.08
C ASP A 31 -13.16 11.27 -11.07
N ARG A 32 -14.14 12.07 -10.60
CA ARG A 32 -13.99 13.54 -10.52
C ARG A 32 -12.92 13.97 -9.50
N TYR A 33 -12.90 13.35 -8.32
CA TYR A 33 -11.89 13.64 -7.30
C TYR A 33 -10.48 13.28 -7.78
N GLN A 34 -10.32 12.11 -8.41
CA GLN A 34 -9.04 11.69 -8.96
C GLN A 34 -8.58 12.58 -10.13
N GLN A 35 -9.51 13.05 -10.97
CA GLN A 35 -9.22 14.02 -12.04
C GLN A 35 -8.74 15.36 -11.45
N ILE A 36 -9.45 15.90 -10.45
CA ILE A 36 -9.05 17.12 -9.74
C ILE A 36 -7.67 16.96 -9.13
N LYS A 37 -7.41 15.85 -8.43
CA LYS A 37 -6.11 15.55 -7.85
C LYS A 37 -5.00 15.53 -8.90
N LYS A 38 -5.24 14.85 -10.03
CA LYS A 38 -4.26 14.76 -11.13
C LYS A 38 -3.94 16.13 -11.72
N GLN A 39 -4.95 16.96 -11.95
CA GLN A 39 -4.76 18.30 -12.47
C GLN A 39 -4.00 19.19 -11.47
N LEU A 40 -4.45 19.20 -10.21
CA LEU A 40 -3.84 20.01 -9.16
C LEU A 40 -2.38 19.63 -8.90
N HIS A 41 -2.06 18.33 -8.85
CA HIS A 41 -0.67 17.88 -8.70
C HIS A 41 0.22 18.30 -9.87
N ARG A 42 -0.30 18.29 -11.11
CA ARG A 42 0.46 18.74 -12.29
C ARG A 42 0.75 20.24 -12.23
N GLU A 43 -0.23 21.04 -11.83
CA GLU A 43 -0.08 22.48 -11.62
C GLU A 43 0.81 22.81 -10.42
N LEU A 44 0.75 22.00 -9.37
CA LEU A 44 1.62 22.13 -8.21
C LEU A 44 3.08 21.92 -8.62
N ILE A 45 3.40 20.85 -9.34
CA ILE A 45 4.76 20.57 -9.84
C ILE A 45 5.24 21.66 -10.80
N SER A 46 4.39 22.14 -11.71
CA SER A 46 4.80 23.16 -12.69
C SER A 46 5.12 24.51 -12.04
N LYS A 47 4.39 24.87 -10.98
CA LYS A 47 4.55 26.13 -10.23
C LYS A 47 5.47 26.01 -9.01
N LEU A 48 5.88 24.79 -8.65
CA LEU A 48 6.87 24.53 -7.61
C LEU A 48 8.24 24.93 -8.12
N ASP A 49 8.62 26.16 -7.83
CA ASP A 49 9.96 26.65 -8.09
C ASP A 49 10.91 26.05 -7.04
N LEU A 50 11.82 25.17 -7.47
CA LEU A 50 12.80 24.52 -6.60
C LEU A 50 13.64 25.55 -5.82
N ASN A 51 13.86 26.72 -6.41
CA ASN A 51 14.59 27.83 -5.80
C ASN A 51 13.87 28.40 -4.57
N MET A 52 12.53 28.34 -4.51
CA MET A 52 11.73 28.81 -3.36
C MET A 52 11.84 27.87 -2.16
N LEU A 53 12.29 26.64 -2.37
CA LEU A 53 12.46 25.61 -1.34
C LEU A 53 13.89 25.51 -0.81
N GLU A 54 14.85 26.19 -1.47
CA GLU A 54 16.25 26.19 -1.05
C GLU A 54 16.44 26.94 0.27
N GLY A 55 17.11 26.31 1.22
CA GLY A 55 17.41 26.89 2.54
C GLY A 55 16.29 26.77 3.59
N LEU A 56 15.10 26.26 3.22
CA LEU A 56 14.00 26.04 4.14
C LEU A 56 14.07 24.66 4.82
N ASP A 57 13.67 24.62 6.09
CA ASP A 57 13.48 23.35 6.79
C ASP A 57 12.29 22.56 6.20
N GLU A 58 12.16 21.27 6.54
CA GLU A 58 11.10 20.43 5.98
C GLU A 58 9.69 20.92 6.36
N GLY A 59 9.52 21.47 7.57
CA GLY A 59 8.24 22.00 8.04
C GLY A 59 7.79 23.22 7.23
N GLN A 60 8.72 24.13 6.96
CA GLN A 60 8.52 25.31 6.12
C GLN A 60 8.20 24.92 4.68
N ARG A 61 8.91 23.94 4.12
CA ARG A 61 8.63 23.42 2.76
C ARG A 61 7.24 22.79 2.66
N ARG A 62 6.83 22.00 3.65
CA ARG A 62 5.46 21.45 3.72
C ARG A 62 4.41 22.56 3.80
N ALA A 63 4.63 23.57 4.63
CA ALA A 63 3.71 24.70 4.79
C ALA A 63 3.56 25.53 3.50
N GLN A 64 4.65 25.75 2.76
CA GLN A 64 4.59 26.45 1.48
C GLN A 64 3.82 25.67 0.42
N VAL A 65 4.03 24.35 0.35
CA VAL A 65 3.28 23.49 -0.58
C VAL A 65 1.80 23.45 -0.23
N ASP A 66 1.44 23.37 1.05
CA ASP A 66 0.04 23.49 1.51
C ASP A 66 -0.59 24.82 1.05
N HIS A 67 0.09 25.94 1.32
CA HIS A 67 -0.38 27.26 0.93
C HIS A 67 -0.54 27.40 -0.60
N LEU A 68 0.41 26.87 -1.38
CA LEU A 68 0.32 26.86 -2.83
C LEU A 68 -0.85 26.00 -3.32
N ALA A 69 -1.04 24.80 -2.76
CA ALA A 69 -2.14 23.90 -3.12
C ALA A 69 -3.50 24.55 -2.86
N ARG A 70 -3.69 25.21 -1.71
CA ARG A 70 -4.90 25.97 -1.38
C ARG A 70 -5.14 27.11 -2.36
N ARG A 71 -4.08 27.87 -2.69
CA ARG A 71 -4.19 28.96 -3.67
C ARG A 71 -4.63 28.46 -5.05
N LEU A 72 -4.08 27.33 -5.50
CA LEU A 72 -4.44 26.73 -6.78
C LEU A 72 -5.88 26.21 -6.81
N LEU A 73 -6.40 25.69 -5.69
CA LEU A 73 -7.82 25.31 -5.58
C LEU A 73 -8.76 26.50 -5.77
N VAL A 74 -8.40 27.65 -5.18
CA VAL A 74 -9.14 28.91 -5.34
C VAL A 74 -9.05 29.44 -6.77
N GLU A 75 -7.84 29.46 -7.36
CA GLU A 75 -7.61 29.91 -8.75
C GLU A 75 -8.38 29.05 -9.78
N ALA A 76 -8.49 27.74 -9.53
CA ALA A 76 -9.21 26.81 -10.40
C ALA A 76 -10.73 26.82 -10.20
N GLU A 77 -11.25 27.67 -9.30
CA GLU A 77 -12.67 27.76 -8.92
C GLU A 77 -13.29 26.42 -8.48
N ILE A 78 -12.48 25.51 -7.93
CA ILE A 78 -12.91 24.18 -7.52
C ILE A 78 -13.60 24.27 -6.16
N ARG A 79 -14.87 23.89 -6.12
CA ARG A 79 -15.66 23.79 -4.88
C ARG A 79 -15.56 22.36 -4.33
N LEU A 80 -14.88 22.20 -3.21
CA LEU A 80 -14.85 20.96 -2.42
C LEU A 80 -15.49 21.20 -1.06
N THR A 81 -15.93 20.12 -0.39
CA THR A 81 -16.23 20.21 1.03
C THR A 81 -14.94 20.47 1.79
N ARG A 82 -15.03 21.06 2.99
CA ARG A 82 -13.84 21.30 3.83
C ARG A 82 -13.06 20.01 4.09
N GLY A 83 -13.75 18.88 4.30
CA GLY A 83 -13.11 17.59 4.51
C GLY A 83 -12.39 17.07 3.25
N ASP A 84 -12.97 17.25 2.07
CA ASP A 84 -12.33 16.85 0.80
C ASP A 84 -11.12 17.71 0.46
N GLU A 85 -11.18 19.02 0.74
CA GLU A 85 -10.04 19.92 0.58
C GLU A 85 -8.87 19.51 1.49
N GLU A 86 -9.13 19.31 2.79
CA GLU A 86 -8.11 18.89 3.76
C GLU A 86 -7.50 17.53 3.38
N ARG A 87 -8.33 16.58 2.93
CA ARG A 87 -7.88 15.27 2.43
C ARG A 87 -6.99 15.42 1.20
N LEU A 88 -7.42 16.20 0.21
CA LEU A 88 -6.67 16.39 -1.04
C LEU A 88 -5.30 17.02 -0.78
N ILE A 89 -5.23 18.05 0.07
CA ILE A 89 -3.97 18.70 0.42
C ILE A 89 -3.04 17.73 1.14
N THR A 90 -3.56 16.95 2.08
CA THR A 90 -2.79 15.93 2.80
C THR A 90 -2.22 14.88 1.83
N GLU A 91 -3.03 14.41 0.88
CA GLU A 91 -2.57 13.49 -0.16
C GLU A 91 -1.48 14.10 -1.06
N LEU A 92 -1.60 15.38 -1.44
CA LEU A 92 -0.58 16.07 -2.23
C LEU A 92 0.73 16.26 -1.47
N LEU A 93 0.65 16.55 -0.17
CA LEU A 93 1.83 16.63 0.70
C LEU A 93 2.52 15.27 0.80
N HIS A 94 1.76 14.18 0.95
CA HIS A 94 2.31 12.84 0.96
C HIS A 94 2.97 12.45 -0.38
N ASP A 95 2.34 12.79 -1.51
CA ASP A 95 2.91 12.56 -2.84
C ASP A 95 4.22 13.35 -3.03
N THR A 96 4.29 14.58 -2.50
CA THR A 96 5.47 15.46 -2.64
C THR A 96 6.61 15.04 -1.70
N PHE A 97 6.34 14.90 -0.40
CA PHE A 97 7.39 14.76 0.63
C PHE A 97 7.58 13.34 1.15
N ASP A 98 6.53 12.52 1.14
CA ASP A 98 6.53 11.21 1.77
C ASP A 98 6.65 10.08 0.73
N LEU A 99 5.90 8.99 0.90
CA LEU A 99 5.87 7.85 -0.02
C LEU A 99 4.53 7.78 -0.77
N GLY A 100 3.90 8.95 -0.97
CA GLY A 100 2.64 9.07 -1.67
C GLY A 100 1.49 8.34 -0.98
N PRO A 101 0.62 7.63 -1.74
CA PRO A 101 -0.66 7.15 -1.23
C PRO A 101 -0.51 6.02 -0.20
N ILE A 102 0.65 5.35 -0.13
CA ILE A 102 0.92 4.30 0.86
C ILE A 102 1.35 4.85 2.23
N THR A 103 1.60 6.16 2.34
CA THR A 103 2.09 6.78 3.59
C THR A 103 1.18 6.49 4.79
N PRO A 104 -0.16 6.63 4.71
CA PRO A 104 -1.04 6.29 5.84
C PRO A 104 -0.95 4.82 6.26
N LEU A 105 -0.79 3.91 5.29
CA LEU A 105 -0.65 2.48 5.56
C LEU A 105 0.69 2.16 6.26
N LEU A 106 1.73 2.91 5.95
CA LEU A 106 3.02 2.79 6.62
C LEU A 106 3.02 3.34 8.05
N LEU A 107 2.05 4.19 8.41
CA LEU A 107 1.91 4.71 9.77
C LEU A 107 1.09 3.80 10.68
N ASP A 108 0.26 2.93 10.10
CA ASP A 108 -0.63 2.03 10.82
C ASP A 108 0.12 0.83 11.41
N GLU A 109 0.27 0.75 12.73
CA GLU A 109 1.08 -0.28 13.39
C GLU A 109 0.50 -1.70 13.29
N GLU A 110 -0.76 -1.87 12.90
CA GLU A 110 -1.39 -3.19 12.77
C GLU A 110 -1.03 -3.91 11.46
N ILE A 111 -0.54 -3.15 10.47
CA ILE A 111 -0.18 -3.68 9.15
C ILE A 111 1.20 -4.34 9.19
N SER A 112 1.27 -5.65 8.91
CA SER A 112 2.54 -6.37 8.73
C SER A 112 3.12 -6.25 7.33
N ASP A 113 2.28 -6.28 6.30
CA ASP A 113 2.74 -6.33 4.92
C ASP A 113 1.91 -5.37 4.06
N ILE A 114 2.57 -4.68 3.12
CA ILE A 114 1.93 -3.85 2.11
C ILE A 114 2.34 -4.41 0.74
N LEU A 115 1.35 -4.77 -0.06
CA LEU A 115 1.53 -5.42 -1.35
C LEU A 115 0.85 -4.57 -2.43
N VAL A 116 1.65 -3.94 -3.27
CA VAL A 116 1.20 -3.10 -4.38
C VAL A 116 1.31 -3.92 -5.66
N ASN A 117 0.18 -4.33 -6.19
CA ASN A 117 0.07 -5.02 -7.47
C ASN A 117 -0.31 -4.00 -8.55
N THR A 118 0.69 -3.52 -9.30
CA THR A 118 0.56 -2.39 -10.24
C THR A 118 0.09 -1.11 -9.54
N HIS A 119 -0.17 -0.05 -10.32
CA HIS A 119 -0.71 1.19 -9.79
C HIS A 119 -2.16 1.07 -9.28
N ARG A 120 -2.87 -0.02 -9.60
CA ARG A 120 -4.32 -0.14 -9.42
C ARG A 120 -4.76 -0.76 -8.10
N GLN A 121 -3.95 -1.66 -7.53
CA GLN A 121 -4.36 -2.47 -6.40
C GLN A 121 -3.31 -2.45 -5.31
N VAL A 122 -3.73 -2.04 -4.11
CA VAL A 122 -2.91 -2.09 -2.90
C VAL A 122 -3.59 -2.98 -1.87
N TYR A 123 -2.90 -4.03 -1.47
CA TYR A 123 -3.31 -4.94 -0.42
C TYR A 123 -2.48 -4.70 0.83
N VAL A 124 -3.06 -5.00 1.98
CA VAL A 124 -2.38 -4.97 3.28
C VAL A 124 -2.65 -6.25 4.03
N GLU A 125 -1.68 -6.70 4.80
CA GLU A 125 -1.88 -7.79 5.74
C GLU A 125 -2.07 -7.24 7.15
N ARG A 126 -3.21 -7.59 7.77
CA ARG A 126 -3.51 -7.31 9.18
C ARG A 126 -3.74 -8.62 9.90
N LEU A 127 -3.01 -8.86 10.98
CA LEU A 127 -3.15 -10.06 11.81
C LEU A 127 -3.15 -11.38 10.97
N GLY A 128 -2.33 -11.45 9.92
CA GLY A 128 -2.23 -12.63 9.04
C GLY A 128 -3.32 -12.74 7.97
N ARG A 129 -4.19 -11.73 7.83
CA ARG A 129 -5.25 -11.69 6.80
C ARG A 129 -4.96 -10.62 5.76
N LEU A 130 -5.04 -11.01 4.50
CA LEU A 130 -4.84 -10.13 3.37
C LEU A 130 -6.14 -9.38 3.03
N GLU A 131 -6.08 -8.05 2.97
CA GLU A 131 -7.21 -7.16 2.74
C GLU A 131 -6.91 -6.21 1.57
N LEU A 132 -7.87 -6.01 0.66
CA LEU A 132 -7.77 -5.00 -0.40
C LEU A 132 -8.12 -3.62 0.18
N THR A 133 -7.26 -2.64 -0.06
CA THR A 133 -7.48 -1.26 0.41
C THR A 133 -8.17 -0.40 -0.65
N SER A 134 -8.67 0.76 -0.23
CA SER A 134 -9.15 1.82 -1.14
C SER A 134 -8.03 2.67 -1.72
N VAL A 135 -6.78 2.41 -1.33
CA VAL A 135 -5.60 3.17 -1.75
C VAL A 135 -5.20 2.71 -3.15
N ALA A 136 -4.98 3.67 -4.05
CA ALA A 136 -4.48 3.42 -5.39
C ALA A 136 -3.49 4.51 -5.82
N PHE A 137 -2.57 4.13 -6.71
CA PHE A 137 -1.67 5.08 -7.36
C PHE A 137 -2.37 5.65 -8.60
N ARG A 138 -2.11 6.93 -8.85
CA ARG A 138 -2.64 7.66 -10.01
C ARG A 138 -2.38 6.94 -11.34
N ASP A 139 -1.15 6.51 -11.56
CA ASP A 139 -0.68 5.87 -12.79
C ASP A 139 0.62 5.08 -12.52
N GLU A 140 1.05 4.34 -13.53
CA GLU A 140 2.28 3.54 -13.49
C GLU A 140 3.52 4.37 -13.22
N ALA A 141 3.61 5.57 -13.82
CA ALA A 141 4.72 6.50 -13.63
C ALA A 141 4.80 7.00 -12.19
N HIS A 142 3.67 7.23 -11.53
CA HIS A 142 3.61 7.61 -10.13
C HIS A 142 4.16 6.49 -9.23
N LEU A 143 3.71 5.25 -9.43
CA LEU A 143 4.23 4.11 -8.68
C LEU A 143 5.75 3.94 -8.91
N ARG A 144 6.20 4.02 -10.17
CA ARG A 144 7.62 3.97 -10.51
C ARG A 144 8.43 5.05 -9.78
N HIS A 145 7.95 6.28 -9.77
CA HIS A 145 8.60 7.38 -9.07
C HIS A 145 8.72 7.14 -7.56
N ILE A 146 7.68 6.59 -6.93
CA ILE A 146 7.73 6.23 -5.51
C ILE A 146 8.72 5.09 -5.26
N ILE A 147 8.75 4.06 -6.12
CA ILE A 147 9.76 2.98 -6.04
C ILE A 147 11.17 3.58 -6.14
N ASP A 148 11.44 4.41 -7.13
CA ASP A 148 12.76 5.03 -7.32
C ASP A 148 13.19 5.86 -6.10
N ARG A 149 12.25 6.59 -5.46
CA ARG A 149 12.51 7.32 -4.21
C ARG A 149 12.85 6.41 -3.04
N ILE A 150 12.11 5.31 -2.87
CA ILE A 150 12.38 4.33 -1.81
C ILE A 150 13.78 3.73 -2.00
N ILE A 151 14.08 3.27 -3.21
CA ILE A 151 15.33 2.60 -3.55
C ILE A 151 16.53 3.56 -3.47
N SER A 152 16.36 4.81 -3.88
CA SER A 152 17.38 5.86 -3.77
C SER A 152 17.75 6.14 -2.31
N ARG A 153 16.77 6.17 -1.39
CA ARG A 153 17.02 6.35 0.06
C ARG A 153 17.82 5.21 0.68
N VAL A 154 17.73 4.00 0.13
CA VAL A 154 18.51 2.83 0.59
C VAL A 154 19.89 2.73 -0.11
N GLY A 155 20.15 3.57 -1.12
CA GLY A 155 21.40 3.54 -1.88
C GLY A 155 21.51 2.33 -2.82
N ARG A 156 20.38 1.80 -3.28
CA ARG A 156 20.31 0.73 -4.29
C ARG A 156 19.94 1.32 -5.65
N ARG A 157 19.99 0.50 -6.69
CA ARG A 157 19.62 0.86 -8.06
C ARG A 157 18.58 -0.11 -8.59
N ILE A 158 17.65 0.42 -9.38
CA ILE A 158 16.64 -0.35 -10.10
C ILE A 158 16.44 0.34 -11.47
N ASP A 159 16.64 -0.42 -12.53
CA ASP A 159 16.51 0.04 -13.92
C ASP A 159 16.15 -1.13 -14.83
N GLU A 160 15.96 -0.88 -16.13
CA GLU A 160 15.53 -1.90 -17.09
C GLU A 160 16.55 -3.04 -17.27
N SER A 161 17.82 -2.82 -16.91
CA SER A 161 18.87 -3.84 -16.94
C SER A 161 18.91 -4.68 -15.66
N THR A 162 18.55 -4.07 -14.53
CA THR A 162 18.36 -4.74 -13.23
C THR A 162 16.98 -4.41 -12.66
N PRO A 163 15.91 -5.05 -13.18
CA PRO A 163 14.53 -4.64 -12.88
C PRO A 163 13.99 -5.19 -11.56
N LEU A 164 14.80 -5.92 -10.79
CA LEU A 164 14.45 -6.47 -9.48
C LEU A 164 15.40 -5.92 -8.42
N VAL A 165 14.86 -5.54 -7.27
CA VAL A 165 15.65 -5.08 -6.14
C VAL A 165 15.06 -5.55 -4.83
N ASP A 166 15.95 -6.03 -3.96
CA ASP A 166 15.67 -6.31 -2.55
C ASP A 166 16.48 -5.35 -1.68
N ALA A 167 15.80 -4.72 -0.73
CA ALA A 167 16.36 -3.65 0.08
C ALA A 167 15.84 -3.72 1.52
N ARG A 168 16.61 -3.16 2.46
CA ARG A 168 16.20 -2.98 3.85
C ARG A 168 16.09 -1.49 4.15
N LEU A 169 14.93 -1.09 4.63
CA LEU A 169 14.66 0.28 5.03
C LEU A 169 15.32 0.59 6.39
N PRO A 170 15.53 1.88 6.72
CA PRO A 170 16.12 2.29 7.99
C PRO A 170 15.34 1.85 9.24
N ASP A 171 14.02 1.64 9.11
CA ASP A 171 13.15 1.12 10.17
C ASP A 171 13.26 -0.40 10.36
N GLY A 172 14.09 -1.08 9.56
CA GLY A 172 14.30 -2.53 9.58
C GLY A 172 13.38 -3.32 8.64
N SER A 173 12.37 -2.66 8.06
CA SER A 173 11.43 -3.24 7.09
C SER A 173 12.15 -3.70 5.82
N ARG A 174 11.61 -4.69 5.14
CA ARG A 174 12.15 -5.22 3.87
C ARG A 174 11.29 -4.74 2.73
N VAL A 175 11.93 -4.35 1.64
CA VAL A 175 11.27 -3.91 0.42
C VAL A 175 11.76 -4.78 -0.72
N ASN A 176 10.81 -5.28 -1.51
CA ASN A 176 11.07 -5.88 -2.80
C ASN A 176 10.30 -5.10 -3.85
N ALA A 177 10.97 -4.71 -4.94
CA ALA A 177 10.34 -4.04 -6.05
C ALA A 177 10.76 -4.69 -7.38
N ILE A 178 9.80 -4.77 -8.29
CA ILE A 178 9.96 -5.32 -9.64
C ILE A 178 9.39 -4.31 -10.62
N ILE A 179 10.14 -3.94 -11.65
CA ILE A 179 9.71 -3.01 -12.70
C ILE A 179 9.71 -3.69 -14.07
N PRO A 180 9.06 -3.10 -15.09
CA PRO A 180 9.25 -3.52 -16.47
C PRO A 180 10.74 -3.53 -16.86
N PRO A 181 11.20 -4.49 -17.68
CA PRO A 181 10.40 -5.49 -18.41
C PRO A 181 10.06 -6.78 -17.61
N ALA A 182 10.54 -6.93 -16.37
CA ALA A 182 10.29 -8.15 -15.59
C ALA A 182 8.85 -8.25 -15.06
N ALA A 183 8.21 -7.11 -14.77
CA ALA A 183 6.79 -7.05 -14.45
C ALA A 183 5.98 -6.63 -15.67
N LEU A 184 5.28 -7.59 -16.30
CA LEU A 184 4.56 -7.39 -17.57
C LEU A 184 3.40 -6.40 -17.46
N ASP A 185 2.69 -6.41 -16.32
CA ASP A 185 1.51 -5.59 -16.09
C ASP A 185 1.83 -4.21 -15.47
N GLY A 186 3.11 -3.90 -15.29
CA GLY A 186 3.62 -2.69 -14.64
C GLY A 186 4.31 -2.96 -13.31
N PRO A 187 4.87 -1.93 -12.64
CA PRO A 187 5.67 -2.08 -11.43
C PRO A 187 4.91 -2.74 -10.27
N ILE A 188 5.59 -3.59 -9.53
CA ILE A 188 5.08 -4.28 -8.35
C ILE A 188 6.01 -3.93 -7.18
N LEU A 189 5.43 -3.69 -6.01
CA LEU A 189 6.16 -3.34 -4.80
C LEU A 189 5.59 -4.13 -3.62
N SER A 190 6.45 -4.73 -2.82
CA SER A 190 6.08 -5.32 -1.55
C SER A 190 6.94 -4.76 -0.43
N ILE A 191 6.30 -4.42 0.69
CA ILE A 191 6.95 -3.90 1.88
C ILE A 191 6.54 -4.79 3.04
N ARG A 192 7.49 -5.60 3.52
CA ARG A 192 7.33 -6.39 4.74
C ARG A 192 7.84 -5.61 5.91
N ARG A 193 6.91 -5.17 6.75
CA ARG A 193 7.22 -4.26 7.84
C ARG A 193 7.87 -5.00 9.00
N PHE A 194 8.86 -4.34 9.59
CA PHE A 194 9.38 -4.79 10.86
C PHE A 194 8.41 -4.35 11.96
N ARG A 195 7.66 -5.32 12.53
CA ARG A 195 6.70 -4.99 13.60
C ARG A 195 7.44 -4.38 14.79
N ARG A 196 7.00 -3.19 15.21
CA ARG A 196 7.57 -2.49 16.38
C ARG A 196 7.20 -3.16 17.70
N ARG A 197 6.04 -3.82 17.76
CA ARG A 197 5.59 -4.61 18.91
C ARG A 197 5.76 -6.10 18.63
N ALA A 198 6.56 -6.77 19.45
CA ALA A 198 6.59 -8.24 19.50
C ALA A 198 5.28 -8.74 20.14
N LEU A 199 4.73 -9.84 19.62
CA LEU A 199 3.56 -10.49 20.20
C LEU A 199 3.92 -11.07 21.58
N SER A 200 3.11 -10.80 22.59
CA SER A 200 3.23 -11.46 23.88
C SER A 200 2.62 -12.87 23.85
N ILE A 201 2.82 -13.66 24.91
CA ILE A 201 2.16 -14.97 25.04
C ILE A 201 0.63 -14.79 25.09
N GLU A 202 0.16 -13.73 25.75
CA GLU A 202 -1.25 -13.37 25.83
C GLU A 202 -1.81 -13.04 24.44
N ASP A 203 -1.09 -12.25 23.65
CA ASP A 203 -1.49 -11.93 22.26
C ASP A 203 -1.64 -13.22 21.43
N LEU A 204 -0.74 -14.20 21.60
CA LEU A 204 -0.79 -15.46 20.87
C LEU A 204 -1.94 -16.40 21.32
N LEU A 205 -2.34 -16.32 22.60
CA LEU A 205 -3.53 -17.01 23.11
C LEU A 205 -4.82 -16.40 22.54
N GLU A 206 -4.90 -15.06 22.50
CA GLU A 206 -6.04 -14.34 21.92
C GLU A 206 -6.18 -14.61 20.42
N LEU A 207 -5.06 -14.66 19.70
CA LEU A 207 -5.01 -15.04 18.29
C LEU A 207 -5.26 -16.54 18.05
N GLN A 208 -5.49 -17.33 19.10
CA GLN A 208 -5.66 -18.79 19.06
C GLN A 208 -4.51 -19.51 18.31
N SER A 209 -3.33 -18.89 18.28
CA SER A 209 -2.14 -19.45 17.65
C SER A 209 -1.46 -20.50 18.54
N LEU A 210 -1.78 -20.51 19.84
CA LEU A 210 -1.35 -21.51 20.81
C LEU A 210 -2.40 -21.71 21.92
N SER A 211 -2.39 -22.88 22.56
CA SER A 211 -3.26 -23.17 23.71
C SER A 211 -2.64 -22.72 25.03
N ALA A 212 -3.45 -22.59 26.08
CA ALA A 212 -2.97 -22.21 27.42
C ALA A 212 -1.95 -23.22 27.98
N GLU A 213 -2.14 -24.51 27.70
CA GLU A 213 -1.23 -25.58 28.09
C GLU A 213 0.10 -25.46 27.35
N THR A 214 0.06 -25.13 26.06
CA THR A 214 1.25 -24.94 25.23
C THR A 214 2.03 -23.70 25.69
N ALA A 215 1.33 -22.60 26.02
CA ALA A 215 1.93 -21.40 26.61
C ALA A 215 2.68 -21.72 27.91
N GLN A 216 2.05 -22.47 28.81
CA GLN A 216 2.66 -22.88 30.08
C GLN A 216 3.88 -23.76 29.85
N PHE A 217 3.79 -24.73 28.94
CA PHE A 217 4.91 -25.60 28.59
C PHE A 217 6.10 -24.80 28.04
N LEU A 218 5.87 -23.93 27.06
CA LEU A 218 6.91 -23.08 26.46
C LEU A 218 7.52 -22.14 27.51
N THR A 219 6.70 -21.57 28.39
CA THR A 219 7.18 -20.71 29.49
C THR A 219 8.10 -21.48 30.43
N GLY A 220 7.71 -22.71 30.81
CA GLY A 220 8.53 -23.58 31.64
C GLY A 220 9.84 -23.98 30.97
N ALA A 221 9.79 -24.38 29.70
CA ALA A 221 10.96 -24.77 28.92
C ALA A 221 11.96 -23.61 28.75
N CYS A 222 11.48 -22.39 28.49
CA CYS A 222 12.31 -21.19 28.43
C CYS A 222 12.95 -20.87 29.79
N ARG A 223 12.20 -20.96 30.90
CA ARG A 223 12.74 -20.74 32.26
C ARG A 223 13.80 -21.78 32.63
N ALA A 224 13.62 -23.02 32.19
CA ALA A 224 14.59 -24.10 32.36
C ALA A 224 15.78 -24.02 31.38
N ARG A 225 15.81 -23.02 30.47
CA ARG A 225 16.85 -22.81 29.46
C ARG A 225 17.06 -24.03 28.54
N LEU A 226 15.97 -24.69 28.19
CA LEU A 226 16.01 -25.76 27.20
C LEU A 226 16.22 -25.19 25.80
N ASN A 227 16.93 -25.95 24.96
CA ASN A 227 17.08 -25.60 23.55
C ASN A 227 15.76 -25.91 22.82
N LEU A 228 15.12 -24.88 22.28
CA LEU A 228 13.87 -24.98 21.54
C LEU A 228 14.10 -24.50 20.11
N LEU A 229 13.65 -25.27 19.13
CA LEU A 229 13.64 -24.90 17.72
C LEU A 229 12.18 -24.67 17.29
N ILE A 230 11.87 -23.45 16.87
CA ILE A 230 10.59 -23.12 16.28
C ILE A 230 10.74 -23.26 14.76
N THR A 231 9.97 -24.16 14.16
CA THR A 231 9.97 -24.41 12.71
C THR A 231 8.63 -23.98 12.11
N GLY A 232 8.67 -23.39 10.92
CA GLY A 232 7.49 -22.97 10.15
C GLY A 232 7.91 -22.46 8.77
N GLY A 233 6.96 -22.42 7.83
CA GLY A 233 7.14 -21.97 6.45
C GLY A 233 6.08 -20.98 6.05
#